data_AF-A0A6G3ZK02-F1
#
_entry.id   AF-A0A6G3ZK02-F1
#
_cell.length_a   1.000
_cell.length_b   1.000
_cell.length_c   1.000
_cell.angle_alpha   90.00
_cell.angle_beta   90.00
_cell.angle_gamma   90.00
#
_symmetry.space_group_name_H-M   'P 1'
#
loop_
_entity.id
_entity.type
_entity.pdbx_description
1 polymer ?
#
loop_
_entity_poly.entity_id
_entity_poly.type
_entity_poly.pdbx_seq_one_letter_code
_entity_poly.pdbx_strand_id
1 'polypeptide(L)'
;MHRFHLYHGSMAIIGAAIGSKALLSAAADGVDAPIVLMALGGGGLAVASMYTVFARDPEESAIPAYAVLGAILGAVFSVLGVVVEALA
;
A
#
# COMPACT_ATOMS: atom_id res chain seq x y z
N MET A 1 15.18 1.84 16.32
CA MET A 1 15.66 1.10 15.13
C MET A 1 14.84 -0.15 14.80
N HIS A 2 14.84 -1.20 15.64
CA HIS A 2 14.15 -2.46 15.33
C HIS A 2 12.63 -2.29 15.06
N ARG A 3 11.95 -1.46 15.85
CA ARG A 3 10.50 -1.16 15.69
C ARG A 3 10.16 -0.39 14.42
N PHE A 4 11.07 0.42 13.88
CA PHE A 4 10.85 1.21 12.66
C PHE A 4 10.83 0.31 11.42
N HIS A 5 11.80 -0.60 11.33
CA HIS A 5 11.85 -1.58 10.24
C HIS A 5 10.73 -2.62 10.34
N LEU A 6 10.34 -3.04 11.54
CA LEU A 6 9.19 -3.92 11.72
C LEU A 6 7.88 -3.28 11.27
N TYR A 7 7.64 -2.01 11.63
CA TYR A 7 6.44 -1.29 11.24
C TYR A 7 6.35 -1.12 9.71
N HIS A 8 7.38 -0.53 9.09
CA HIS A 8 7.35 -0.31 7.64
C HIS A 8 7.47 -1.61 6.84
N GLY A 9 8.22 -2.59 7.34
CA GLY A 9 8.26 -3.93 6.75
C GLY A 9 6.89 -4.60 6.77
N SER A 10 6.15 -4.51 7.88
CA SER A 10 4.79 -5.06 7.96
C SER A 10 3.82 -4.35 7.01
N MET A 11 3.92 -3.02 6.87
CA MET A 11 3.11 -2.26 5.91
C MET A 11 3.46 -2.61 4.46
N ALA A 12 4.75 -2.87 4.18
CA ALA A 12 5.19 -3.33 2.87
C ALA A 12 4.56 -4.68 2.50
N ILE A 13 4.54 -5.62 3.45
CA ILE A 13 3.94 -6.94 3.27
C ILE A 13 2.42 -6.85 3.07
N ILE A 14 1.73 -6.03 3.88
CA ILE A 14 0.28 -5.82 3.76
C ILE A 14 -0.08 -5.22 2.40
N GLY A 15 0.64 -4.17 1.99
CA GLY A 15 0.44 -3.56 0.66
C GLY A 15 0.67 -4.56 -0.47
N ALA A 16 1.74 -5.36 -0.39
CA ALA A 16 2.05 -6.37 -1.39
C ALA A 16 0.98 -7.47 -1.45
N ALA A 17 0.44 -7.91 -0.32
CA ALA A 17 -0.64 -8.90 -0.27
C ALA A 17 -1.92 -8.38 -0.93
N ILE A 18 -2.31 -7.14 -0.64
CA ILE A 18 -3.50 -6.50 -1.24
C ILE A 18 -3.30 -6.31 -2.75
N GLY A 19 -2.15 -5.74 -3.15
CA GLY A 19 -1.86 -5.46 -4.55
C GLY A 19 -1.71 -6.73 -5.39
N SER A 20 -1.07 -7.77 -4.86
CA SER A 20 -0.93 -9.06 -5.55
C SER A 20 -2.26 -9.77 -5.72
N LYS A 21 -3.14 -9.76 -4.70
CA LYS A 21 -4.50 -10.31 -4.82
C LYS A 21 -5.29 -9.57 -5.91
N ALA A 22 -5.21 -8.25 -5.95
CA ALA A 22 -5.88 -7.45 -6.96
C ALA A 22 -5.34 -7.74 -8.38
N LEU A 23 -4.02 -7.86 -8.55
CA LEU A 23 -3.41 -8.25 -9.83
C LEU A 23 -3.85 -9.64 -10.29
N LEU A 24 -3.96 -10.60 -9.37
CA LEU A 24 -4.43 -11.95 -9.68
C LEU A 24 -5.91 -11.94 -10.07
N SER A 25 -6.73 -11.15 -9.39
CA SER A 25 -8.14 -10.96 -9.75
C SER A 25 -8.28 -10.33 -11.14
N ALA A 26 -7.47 -9.30 -11.44
CA ALA A 26 -7.41 -8.68 -12.76
C ALA A 26 -7.08 -9.68 -13.88
N ALA A 27 -6.16 -10.61 -13.60
CA ALA A 27 -5.73 -11.61 -14.56
C ALA A 27 -6.74 -12.74 -14.76
N ALA A 28 -7.52 -13.09 -13.73
CA ALA A 28 -8.49 -14.18 -13.77
C ALA A 28 -9.87 -13.73 -14.27
N ASP A 29 -10.38 -12.62 -13.72
CA ASP A 29 -11.78 -12.20 -13.87
C ASP A 29 -11.93 -10.92 -14.70
N GLY A 30 -10.82 -10.32 -15.11
CA GLY A 30 -10.77 -9.06 -15.87
C GLY A 30 -10.57 -7.84 -14.98
N VAL A 31 -10.40 -6.68 -15.61
CA VAL A 31 -10.08 -5.43 -14.92
C VAL A 31 -11.34 -4.58 -14.75
N ASP A 32 -11.64 -4.23 -13.50
CA ASP A 32 -12.67 -3.26 -13.15
C ASP A 32 -12.13 -2.16 -12.22
N ALA A 33 -12.95 -1.14 -11.96
CA ALA A 33 -12.58 -0.01 -11.13
C ALA A 33 -12.11 -0.39 -9.71
N PRO A 34 -12.82 -1.26 -8.94
CA PRO A 34 -12.36 -1.68 -7.63
C PRO A 34 -11.03 -2.46 -7.67
N ILE A 35 -10.82 -3.35 -8.64
CA ILE A 35 -9.55 -4.08 -8.77
C ILE A 35 -8.38 -3.11 -9.04
N VAL A 36 -8.57 -2.11 -9.89
CA VAL A 36 -7.54 -1.08 -10.15
C VAL A 36 -7.20 -0.28 -8.89
N LEU A 37 -8.22 0.11 -8.13
CA LEU A 37 -8.05 0.83 -6.86
C LEU A 37 -7.28 0.00 -5.82
N MET A 38 -7.60 -1.30 -5.70
CA MET A 38 -6.89 -2.20 -4.77
C MET A 38 -5.44 -2.45 -5.22
N ALA A 39 -5.20 -2.61 -6.53
CA ALA A 39 -3.86 -2.79 -7.07
C ALA A 39 -2.97 -1.56 -6.82
N LEU A 40 -3.49 -0.36 -7.08
CA LEU A 40 -2.77 0.89 -6.86
C LEU A 40 -2.62 1.22 -5.37
N GLY A 41 -3.66 0.99 -4.55
CA GLY A 41 -3.63 1.23 -3.11
C GLY A 41 -2.65 0.31 -2.39
N GLY A 42 -2.76 -1.00 -2.64
CA GLY A 42 -1.86 -2.01 -2.09
C GLY A 42 -0.42 -1.84 -2.60
N GLY A 43 -0.26 -1.69 -3.91
CA GLY A 43 1.06 -1.48 -4.52
C GLY A 43 1.74 -0.20 -4.05
N GLY A 44 0.99 0.91 -3.97
CA GLY A 44 1.49 2.19 -3.47
C GLY A 44 1.93 2.12 -2.01
N LEU A 45 1.14 1.45 -1.16
CA LEU A 45 1.51 1.21 0.24
C LEU A 45 2.78 0.36 0.35
N ALA A 46 2.92 -0.66 -0.49
CA ALA A 46 4.10 -1.51 -0.53
C ALA A 46 5.37 -0.72 -0.89
N VAL A 47 5.33 0.00 -2.01
CA VAL A 47 6.45 0.78 -2.53
C VAL A 47 6.85 1.90 -1.56
N ALA A 48 5.89 2.64 -1.02
CA ALA A 48 6.17 3.72 -0.07
C ALA A 48 6.83 3.20 1.21
N SER A 49 6.36 2.08 1.73
CA SER A 49 6.91 1.46 2.95
C SER A 49 8.28 0.82 2.71
N MET A 50 8.52 0.30 1.52
CA MET A 50 9.82 -0.26 1.14
C MET A 50 10.84 0.87 0.92
N TYR A 51 10.44 1.97 0.30
CA TYR A 51 11.28 3.17 0.17
C TYR A 51 11.71 3.72 1.54
N THR A 52 10.82 3.78 2.53
CA THR A 52 11.20 4.26 3.86
C THR A 52 12.10 3.30 4.63
N VAL A 53 12.07 2.00 4.33
CA VAL A 53 12.99 1.01 4.92
C VAL A 53 14.39 1.10 4.31
N PHE A 54 14.50 1.32 3.00
CA PHE A 54 15.77 1.23 2.27
C PHE A 54 16.45 2.58 2.00
N ALA A 55 15.69 3.67 1.88
CA ALA A 55 16.22 4.97 1.43
C ALA A 55 16.32 6.02 2.54
N ARG A 56 15.95 5.70 3.79
CA ARG A 56 16.06 6.64 4.92
C ARG A 56 16.90 6.11 6.05
N ASP A 57 17.78 6.98 6.53
CA ASP A 57 18.46 6.79 7.80
C ASP A 57 17.44 6.92 8.96
N PRO A 58 17.32 5.88 9.82
CA PRO A 58 16.35 5.85 10.89
C PRO A 58 16.64 6.86 12.03
N GLU A 59 17.85 7.44 12.10
CA GLU A 59 18.21 8.47 13.09
C GLU A 59 17.83 9.90 12.69
N GLU A 60 17.62 10.17 11.41
CA GLU A 60 17.32 11.52 10.89
C GLU A 60 15.79 11.77 10.72
N SER A 61 14.96 10.85 11.22
CA SER A 61 13.57 10.70 10.78
C SER A 61 12.58 11.70 11.38
N ALA A 62 12.55 12.91 10.84
CA ALA A 62 11.27 13.60 10.61
C ALA A 62 10.65 13.00 9.34
N ILE A 63 9.60 12.19 9.48
CA ILE A 63 8.87 11.66 8.33
C ILE A 63 8.26 12.87 7.59
N PRO A 64 8.69 13.21 6.36
CA PRO A 64 8.16 14.34 5.64
C PRO A 64 6.73 14.03 5.20
N ALA A 65 5.90 15.06 5.28
CA ALA A 65 4.45 14.96 5.15
C ALA A 65 3.99 14.24 3.87
N TYR A 66 4.71 14.39 2.76
CA TYR A 66 4.35 13.75 1.49
C TYR A 66 4.38 12.21 1.55
N ALA A 67 5.30 11.63 2.33
CA ALA A 67 5.42 10.18 2.46
C ALA A 67 4.26 9.61 3.31
N VAL A 68 3.87 10.34 4.36
CA VAL A 68 2.69 10.02 5.17
C VAL A 68 1.42 10.14 4.33
N LEU A 69 1.30 11.20 3.54
CA LEU A 69 0.18 11.41 2.62
C LEU A 69 0.07 10.28 1.59
N GLY A 70 1.19 9.83 1.02
CA GLY A 70 1.20 8.69 0.08
C GLY A 70 0.72 7.39 0.71
N ALA A 71 1.14 7.09 1.95
CA ALA A 71 0.68 5.91 2.68
C ALA A 71 -0.82 6.00 3.06
N ILE A 72 -1.26 7.17 3.52
CA ILE A 72 -2.68 7.43 3.81
C ILE A 72 -3.52 7.28 2.55
N LEU A 73 -3.09 7.85 1.42
CA LEU A 73 -3.77 7.70 0.13
C LEU A 73 -3.85 6.24 -0.31
N GLY A 74 -2.76 5.48 -0.20
CA GLY A 74 -2.75 4.05 -0.53
C GLY A 74 -3.72 3.23 0.34
N ALA A 75 -3.76 3.52 1.65
CA ALA A 75 -4.71 2.91 2.58
C ALA A 75 -6.16 3.31 2.26
N VAL A 76 -6.42 4.59 1.98
CA VAL A 76 -7.76 5.10 1.62
C VAL A 76 -8.25 4.46 0.31
N PHE A 77 -7.41 4.37 -0.73
CA PHE A 77 -7.79 3.72 -1.98
C PHE A 77 -8.04 2.22 -1.82
N SER A 78 -7.28 1.55 -0.95
CA SER A 78 -7.52 0.14 -0.64
C SER A 78 -8.87 -0.08 0.04
N VAL A 79 -9.22 0.78 1.02
CA VAL A 79 -10.52 0.72 1.71
C VAL A 79 -11.65 1.07 0.75
N LEU A 80 -11.48 2.08 -0.10
CA LEU A 80 -12.48 2.44 -1.12
C LEU A 80 -12.71 1.31 -2.12
N GLY A 81 -11.65 0.62 -2.57
CA GLY A 81 -11.77 -0.55 -3.43
C GLY A 81 -12.66 -1.64 -2.81
N VAL A 82 -12.41 -1.98 -1.54
CA VAL A 82 -13.23 -2.96 -0.79
C VAL A 82 -14.68 -2.51 -0.62
N VAL A 83 -14.91 -1.22 -0.32
CA VAL A 83 -16.26 -0.68 -0.15
C VAL A 83 -17.03 -0.69 -1.48
N VAL A 84 -16.37 -0.33 -2.59
CA VAL A 84 -16.98 -0.38 -3.93
C VAL A 84 -17.30 -1.83 -4.32
N GLU A 85 -16.39 -2.77 -4.11
CA GLU A 85 -16.63 -4.20 -4.35
C GLU A 85 -17.81 -4.73 -3.52
N ALA A 86 -17.93 -4.33 -2.26
CA ALA A 86 -19.01 -4.78 -1.38
C ALA A 86 -20.40 -4.18 -1.72
N LEU A 87 -20.43 -3.08 -2.49
CA LEU A 87 -21.67 -2.38 -2.87
C LEU A 87 -22.07 -2.63 -4.34
N ALA A 88 -21.21 -3.28 -5.13
CA ALA A 88 -21.43 -3.66 -6.52
C ALA A 88 -22.11 -5.03 -6.62
#